data_AF-A0A2S5D2H5-F1
#
_entry.id   AF-A0A2S5D2H5-F1
#
_cell.length_a   1.000
_cell.length_b   1.000
_cell.length_c   1.000
_cell.angle_alpha   90.00
_cell.angle_beta   90.00
_cell.angle_gamma   90.00
#
_symmetry.space_group_name_H-M   'P 1'
#
loop_
_entity.id
_entity.type
_entity.pdbx_description
1 polymer ?
#
loop_
_entity_poly.entity_id
_entity_poly.type
_entity_poly.pdbx_seq_one_letter_code
_entity_poly.pdbx_strand_id
1 'polypeptide(L)'
;MAHQTAKDARFKQLVLSDETVIKELLTYRGSIDDTLLNGNQGGCTSSTLKMNTDVISLFIDLDELIKKSLNEEQIKLLTYIAKDYSYHKIGQLLEIPIKTVGRRLTTICSRIKQENDRQWRKTVYTEKLHLKSKRCSKCKEVLPATDEFYSINNSSKDLYHSQCKKCKK
;
A
#
# COMPACT_ATOMS: atom_id res chain seq x y z
N MET A 1 9.92 -25.56 22.72
CA MET A 1 9.15 -25.28 21.50
C MET A 1 8.19 -24.15 21.83
N ALA A 2 8.47 -22.92 21.36
CA ALA A 2 7.69 -21.76 21.74
C ALA A 2 6.31 -21.81 21.06
N HIS A 3 5.25 -21.85 21.87
CA HIS A 3 3.87 -21.81 21.41
C HIS A 3 3.58 -20.43 20.80
N GLN A 4 3.36 -20.38 19.49
CA GLN A 4 2.78 -19.22 18.82
C GLN A 4 1.37 -18.98 19.37
N THR A 5 1.11 -17.79 19.89
CA THR A 5 -0.20 -17.46 20.49
C THR A 5 -1.19 -17.03 19.41
N ALA A 6 -2.48 -17.20 19.68
CA ALA A 6 -3.57 -16.73 18.79
C ALA A 6 -3.56 -15.21 18.52
N LYS A 7 -2.80 -14.43 19.32
CA LYS A 7 -2.54 -13.00 19.07
C LYS A 7 -1.49 -12.79 17.98
N ASP A 8 -0.50 -13.67 17.85
CA ASP A 8 0.52 -13.60 16.81
C ASP A 8 -0.07 -13.93 15.42
N ALA A 9 -1.09 -14.79 15.39
CA ALA A 9 -1.84 -15.10 14.18
C ALA A 9 -2.67 -13.91 13.64
N ARG A 10 -3.03 -12.94 14.48
CA ARG A 10 -3.78 -11.74 14.05
C ARG A 10 -2.94 -10.77 13.22
N PHE A 11 -1.61 -10.84 13.32
CA PHE A 11 -0.69 -10.04 12.52
C PHE A 11 -0.14 -10.81 11.30
N LYS A 12 -0.66 -12.02 11.07
CA LYS A 12 -0.39 -12.86 9.89
C LYS A 12 -1.49 -12.74 8.83
N GLN A 13 -2.40 -11.78 8.98
CA GLN A 13 -3.17 -11.25 7.84
C GLN A 13 -2.14 -10.62 6.89
N LEU A 14 -2.21 -10.94 5.59
CA LEU A 14 -1.31 -10.44 4.54
C LEU A 14 -0.95 -8.97 4.78
N VAL A 15 0.17 -8.72 5.44
CA VAL A 15 0.70 -7.37 5.51
C VAL A 15 1.33 -7.16 4.16
N LEU A 16 0.95 -6.07 3.46
CA LEU A 16 1.55 -5.63 2.20
C LEU A 16 3.00 -5.14 2.46
N SER A 17 3.81 -6.01 3.04
CA SER A 17 5.19 -5.82 3.47
C SER A 17 6.18 -6.56 2.57
N ASP A 18 5.70 -7.46 1.71
CA ASP A 18 6.50 -8.14 0.70
C ASP A 18 6.16 -7.61 -0.69
N GLU A 19 7.18 -7.15 -1.41
CA GLU A 19 7.05 -6.63 -2.77
C GLU A 19 6.58 -7.71 -3.76
N THR A 20 6.95 -8.98 -3.52
CA THR A 20 6.51 -10.12 -4.32
C THR A 20 5.01 -10.35 -4.17
N VAL A 21 4.51 -10.34 -2.94
CA VAL A 21 3.08 -10.48 -2.65
C VAL A 21 2.29 -9.32 -3.26
N ILE A 22 2.77 -8.08 -3.11
CA ILE A 22 2.16 -6.91 -3.73
C ILE A 22 2.10 -7.08 -5.26
N LYS A 23 3.19 -7.54 -5.88
CA LYS A 23 3.26 -7.75 -7.33
C LYS A 23 2.22 -8.78 -7.79
N GLU A 24 2.15 -9.94 -7.14
CA GLU A 24 1.16 -10.98 -7.48
C GLU A 24 -0.28 -10.46 -7.33
N LEU A 25 -0.57 -9.72 -6.25
CA LEU A 25 -1.88 -9.11 -6.05
C LEU A 25 -2.23 -8.10 -7.15
N LEU A 26 -1.27 -7.26 -7.55
CA LEU A 26 -1.48 -6.28 -8.62
C LEU A 26 -1.71 -6.93 -9.99
N THR A 27 -1.02 -8.03 -10.28
CA THR A 27 -1.22 -8.79 -11.51
C THR A 27 -2.56 -9.53 -11.49
N TYR A 28 -2.94 -10.13 -10.37
CA TYR A 28 -4.21 -10.86 -10.25
C TYR A 28 -5.44 -9.94 -10.13
N ARG A 29 -5.25 -8.65 -9.79
CA ARG A 29 -6.32 -7.64 -9.63
C ARG A 29 -7.28 -7.60 -10.82
N GLY A 30 -6.78 -7.75 -12.05
CA GLY A 30 -7.59 -7.78 -13.26
C GLY A 30 -8.67 -8.85 -13.25
N SER A 31 -8.30 -10.07 -12.86
CA SER A 31 -9.21 -11.21 -12.79
C SER A 31 -10.30 -11.06 -11.72
N ILE A 32 -10.00 -10.34 -10.63
CA ILE A 32 -10.93 -10.11 -9.53
C ILE A 32 -11.90 -8.98 -9.87
N ASP A 33 -11.45 -7.91 -10.52
CA ASP A 33 -12.32 -6.85 -11.01
C ASP A 33 -13.42 -7.43 -11.94
N ASP A 34 -13.05 -8.36 -12.84
CA ASP A 34 -14.00 -9.07 -13.71
C ASP A 34 -14.96 -10.01 -12.95
N THR A 35 -14.46 -10.64 -11.88
CA THR A 35 -15.26 -11.57 -11.05
C THR A 35 -16.24 -10.83 -10.14
N LEU A 36 -15.85 -9.68 -9.58
CA LEU A 36 -16.71 -8.84 -8.74
C LEU A 36 -17.83 -8.17 -9.53
N LEU A 37 -17.60 -7.86 -10.81
CA LEU A 37 -18.62 -7.30 -11.70
C LEU A 37 -19.63 -8.36 -12.19
N ASN A 38 -19.22 -9.64 -12.27
CA ASN A 38 -20.06 -10.73 -12.78
C ASN A 38 -20.65 -11.65 -11.69
N GLY A 39 -20.24 -11.49 -10.44
CA GLY A 39 -20.56 -12.37 -9.31
C GLY A 39 -21.92 -12.15 -8.67
N ASN A 40 -22.99 -12.30 -9.44
CA ASN A 40 -24.34 -12.47 -8.90
C ASN A 40 -24.78 -13.92 -9.16
N GLN A 41 -24.29 -14.87 -8.35
CA GLN A 41 -24.92 -16.19 -8.23
C GLN A 41 -24.39 -17.03 -7.04
N GLY A 42 -25.32 -17.34 -6.13
CA GLY A 42 -25.56 -18.72 -5.70
C GLY A 42 -24.69 -19.30 -4.58
N GLY A 43 -25.20 -19.24 -3.34
CA GLY A 43 -25.15 -20.35 -2.38
C GLY A 43 -23.85 -20.61 -1.60
N CYS A 44 -24.02 -20.73 -0.28
CA CYS A 44 -23.31 -21.66 0.62
C CYS A 44 -22.21 -21.11 1.58
N THR A 45 -22.37 -21.54 2.84
CA THR A 45 -21.51 -21.52 4.04
C THR A 45 -20.83 -20.21 4.47
N SER A 46 -21.00 -19.88 5.76
CA SER A 46 -20.43 -18.70 6.43
C SER A 46 -18.91 -18.59 6.27
N SER A 47 -18.18 -19.71 6.15
CA SER A 47 -16.73 -19.77 5.93
C SER A 47 -16.29 -19.30 4.54
N THR A 48 -17.01 -19.66 3.47
CA THR A 48 -16.67 -19.25 2.09
C THR A 48 -17.01 -17.77 1.86
N LEU A 49 -18.14 -17.31 2.42
CA LEU A 49 -18.50 -15.89 2.41
C LEU A 49 -17.47 -15.02 3.15
N LYS A 50 -16.95 -15.52 4.28
CA LYS A 50 -15.93 -14.82 5.07
C LYS A 50 -14.59 -14.70 4.33
N MET A 51 -14.14 -15.76 3.64
CA MET A 51 -12.94 -15.71 2.79
C MET A 51 -13.10 -14.71 1.64
N ASN A 52 -14.27 -14.66 0.98
CA ASN A 52 -14.54 -13.65 -0.04
C ASN A 52 -14.52 -12.23 0.53
N THR A 53 -15.03 -12.02 1.75
CA THR A 53 -15.02 -10.71 2.41
C THR A 53 -13.59 -10.25 2.75
N ASP A 54 -12.76 -11.13 3.33
CA ASP A 54 -11.38 -10.80 3.69
C ASP A 54 -10.53 -10.48 2.45
N VAL A 55 -10.75 -11.19 1.34
CA VAL A 55 -10.10 -10.90 0.05
C VAL A 55 -10.56 -9.55 -0.50
N ILE A 56 -11.86 -9.25 -0.48
CA ILE A 56 -12.38 -7.94 -0.91
C ILE A 56 -11.77 -6.82 -0.07
N SER A 57 -11.73 -6.97 1.25
CA SER A 57 -11.11 -5.99 2.15
C SER A 57 -9.64 -5.76 1.81
N LEU A 58 -8.88 -6.83 1.52
CA LEU A 58 -7.48 -6.72 1.12
C LEU A 58 -7.29 -5.92 -0.18
N PHE A 59 -8.17 -6.10 -1.18
CA PHE A 59 -8.11 -5.30 -2.43
C PHE A 59 -8.54 -3.85 -2.22
N ILE A 60 -9.50 -3.58 -1.33
CA ILE A 60 -9.87 -2.21 -0.92
C ILE A 60 -8.67 -1.52 -0.27
N ASP A 61 -7.99 -2.18 0.66
CA ASP A 61 -6.80 -1.65 1.33
C ASP A 61 -5.67 -1.39 0.33
N LEU A 62 -5.46 -2.30 -0.63
CA LEU A 62 -4.49 -2.12 -1.70
C LEU A 62 -4.83 -0.90 -2.59
N ASP A 63 -6.10 -0.72 -2.94
CA ASP A 63 -6.56 0.43 -3.74
C ASP A 63 -6.37 1.76 -2.99
N GLU A 64 -6.58 1.78 -1.67
CA GLU A 64 -6.26 2.95 -0.86
C GLU A 64 -4.77 3.27 -0.86
N LEU A 65 -3.92 2.25 -0.74
CA LEU A 65 -2.47 2.42 -0.77
C LEU A 65 -1.99 2.91 -2.14
N ILE A 66 -2.55 2.38 -3.23
CA ILE A 66 -2.28 2.84 -4.60
C ILE A 66 -2.56 4.35 -4.70
N LYS A 67 -3.74 4.80 -4.26
CA LYS A 67 -4.14 6.22 -4.28
C LYS A 67 -3.22 7.12 -3.46
N LYS A 68 -2.68 6.63 -2.34
CA LYS A 68 -1.82 7.39 -1.41
C LYS A 68 -0.34 7.42 -1.80
N SER A 69 0.11 6.48 -2.63
CA SER A 69 1.53 6.23 -2.90
C SER A 69 1.97 6.48 -4.35
N LEU A 70 1.05 6.40 -5.32
CA LEU A 70 1.38 6.45 -6.75
C LEU A 70 0.88 7.73 -7.44
N ASN A 71 1.54 8.08 -8.53
CA ASN A 71 1.10 9.16 -9.43
C ASN A 71 0.27 8.61 -10.61
N GLU A 72 -0.30 9.50 -11.42
CA GLU A 72 -1.16 9.15 -12.56
C GLU A 72 -0.45 8.25 -13.59
N GLU A 73 0.82 8.51 -13.91
CA GLU A 73 1.58 7.67 -14.84
C GLU A 73 1.79 6.24 -14.32
N GLN A 74 2.07 6.10 -13.02
CA GLN A 74 2.23 4.81 -12.36
C GLN A 74 0.90 4.04 -12.30
N ILE A 75 -0.19 4.74 -12.02
CA ILE A 75 -1.54 4.17 -12.04
C ILE A 75 -1.89 3.69 -13.46
N LYS A 76 -1.60 4.49 -14.49
CA LYS A 76 -1.84 4.11 -15.89
C LYS A 76 -1.06 2.85 -16.29
N LEU A 77 0.19 2.73 -15.86
CA LEU A 77 0.98 1.51 -16.06
C LEU A 77 0.33 0.30 -15.36
N LEU A 78 -0.13 0.46 -14.11
CA LEU A 78 -0.85 -0.61 -13.40
C LEU A 78 -2.14 -1.02 -14.10
N THR A 79 -2.90 -0.07 -14.65
CA THR A 79 -4.13 -0.37 -15.40
C THR A 79 -3.84 -1.26 -16.62
N TYR A 80 -2.71 -1.06 -17.32
CA TYR A 80 -2.36 -1.94 -18.43
C TYR A 80 -1.92 -3.33 -17.98
N ILE A 81 -1.22 -3.42 -16.84
CA ILE A 81 -0.85 -4.72 -16.25
C ILE A 81 -2.10 -5.49 -15.81
N ALA A 82 -3.06 -4.83 -15.17
CA ALA A 82 -4.32 -5.44 -14.77
C ALA A 82 -5.18 -5.88 -15.96
N LYS A 83 -4.90 -5.40 -17.18
CA LYS A 83 -5.55 -5.83 -18.43
C LYS A 83 -4.77 -6.91 -19.17
N ASP A 84 -3.80 -7.54 -18.52
CA ASP A 84 -2.92 -8.60 -19.07
C ASP A 84 -2.14 -8.18 -20.33
N TYR A 85 -1.84 -6.89 -20.49
CA TYR A 85 -1.00 -6.45 -21.60
C TYR A 85 0.45 -6.89 -21.40
N SER A 86 1.07 -7.41 -22.46
CA SER A 86 2.49 -7.75 -22.44
C SER A 86 3.36 -6.51 -22.24
N TYR A 87 4.53 -6.66 -21.61
CA TYR A 87 5.48 -5.55 -21.42
C TYR A 87 5.90 -4.89 -22.72
N HIS A 88 5.94 -5.66 -23.82
CA HIS A 88 6.17 -5.12 -25.15
C HIS A 88 5.05 -4.13 -25.55
N LYS A 89 3.78 -4.53 -25.40
CA LYS A 89 2.64 -3.66 -25.74
C LYS A 89 2.56 -2.44 -24.82
N ILE A 90 2.83 -2.61 -23.53
CA ILE A 90 2.88 -1.50 -22.57
C ILE A 90 3.99 -0.51 -22.94
N GLY A 91 5.18 -1.00 -23.31
CA GLY A 91 6.28 -0.15 -23.76
C GLY A 91 5.93 0.69 -24.98
N GLN A 92 5.20 0.12 -25.95
CA GLN A 92 4.68 0.87 -27.10
C GLN A 92 3.64 1.92 -26.70
N LEU A 93 2.68 1.58 -25.84
CA LEU A 93 1.59 2.49 -25.43
C LEU A 93 2.06 3.65 -24.55
N LEU A 94 3.12 3.45 -23.78
CA LEU A 94 3.70 4.45 -22.88
C LEU A 94 4.96 5.10 -23.44
N GLU A 95 5.38 4.75 -24.66
CA GLU A 95 6.60 5.25 -25.31
C GLU A 95 7.87 5.08 -24.42
N ILE A 96 7.98 3.94 -23.74
CA ILE A 96 9.12 3.62 -22.86
C ILE A 96 9.80 2.31 -23.27
N PRO A 97 11.11 2.15 -23.01
CA PRO A 97 11.79 0.88 -23.26
C PRO A 97 11.16 -0.27 -22.46
N ILE A 98 11.06 -1.46 -23.08
CA ILE A 98 10.45 -2.65 -22.47
C ILE A 98 11.07 -2.99 -21.11
N LYS A 99 12.41 -2.92 -21.01
CA LYS A 99 13.15 -3.12 -19.75
C LYS A 99 12.76 -2.14 -18.63
N THR A 100 12.26 -0.96 -19.00
CA THR A 100 11.81 0.07 -18.06
C THR A 100 10.45 -0.27 -17.48
N VAL A 101 9.59 -1.00 -18.20
CA VAL A 101 8.26 -1.41 -17.70
C VAL A 101 8.40 -2.25 -16.43
N GLY A 102 9.24 -3.30 -16.47
CA GLY A 102 9.49 -4.15 -15.31
C GLY A 102 10.10 -3.38 -14.13
N ARG A 103 11.09 -2.51 -14.38
CA ARG A 103 11.69 -1.66 -13.33
C ARG A 103 10.68 -0.70 -12.70
N ARG A 104 9.78 -0.11 -13.51
CA ARG A 104 8.70 0.75 -13.02
C ARG A 104 7.72 -0.04 -12.16
N LEU A 105 7.37 -1.28 -12.54
CA LEU A 105 6.53 -2.14 -11.72
C LEU A 105 7.17 -2.46 -10.36
N THR A 106 8.45 -2.84 -10.33
CA THR A 106 9.17 -3.04 -9.06
C THR A 106 9.18 -1.77 -8.20
N THR A 107 9.41 -0.61 -8.83
CA THR A 107 9.35 0.68 -8.14
C THR A 107 7.96 0.96 -7.54
N ILE A 108 6.89 0.61 -8.27
CA ILE A 108 5.52 0.74 -7.80
C ILE A 108 5.27 -0.16 -6.57
N CYS A 109 5.68 -1.42 -6.63
CA CYS A 109 5.55 -2.36 -5.51
C CYS A 109 6.28 -1.83 -4.26
N SER A 110 7.50 -1.33 -4.44
CA SER A 110 8.28 -0.74 -3.34
C SER A 110 7.63 0.51 -2.76
N ARG A 111 7.01 1.38 -3.59
CA ARG A 111 6.27 2.57 -3.11
C ARG A 111 5.04 2.20 -2.30
N ILE A 112 4.27 1.21 -2.76
CA ILE A 112 3.10 0.71 -2.03
C ILE A 112 3.52 0.17 -0.67
N LYS A 113 4.57 -0.68 -0.64
CA LYS A 113 5.14 -1.20 0.61
C LYS A 113 5.57 -0.07 1.55
N GLN A 114 6.33 0.91 1.06
CA GLN A 114 6.81 2.02 1.87
C GLN A 114 5.66 2.83 2.49
N GLU A 115 4.58 3.04 1.75
CA GLU A 115 3.39 3.71 2.28
C GLU A 115 2.66 2.82 3.29
N ASN A 116 2.54 1.52 3.04
CA ASN A 116 1.95 0.57 3.99
C ASN A 116 2.71 0.58 5.32
N ASP A 117 4.04 0.42 5.28
CA ASP A 117 4.90 0.44 6.47
C ASP A 117 4.81 1.79 7.21
N ARG A 118 4.65 2.89 6.46
CA ARG A 118 4.46 4.25 7.03
C ARG A 118 3.11 4.37 7.75
N GLN A 119 2.02 3.84 7.18
CA GLN A 119 0.71 3.85 7.83
C GLN A 119 0.71 2.97 9.08
N TRP A 120 1.33 1.79 9.01
CA TRP A 120 1.47 0.91 10.17
C TRP A 120 2.22 1.59 11.32
N ARG A 121 3.39 2.21 11.04
CA ARG A 121 4.14 2.98 12.05
C ARG A 121 3.31 4.10 12.67
N LYS A 122 2.56 4.82 11.83
CA LYS A 122 1.69 5.92 12.29
C LYS A 122 0.66 5.41 13.29
N THR A 123 -0.02 4.31 12.96
CA THR A 123 -1.02 3.66 13.81
C THR A 123 -0.38 3.18 15.11
N VAL A 124 0.73 2.45 15.05
CA VAL A 124 1.42 1.94 16.25
C VAL A 124 1.83 3.08 17.18
N TYR A 125 2.47 4.12 16.64
CA TYR A 125 2.97 5.24 17.45
C TYR A 125 1.84 6.07 18.07
N THR A 126 0.72 6.21 17.38
CA THR A 126 -0.40 7.03 17.83
C THR A 126 -1.32 6.25 18.78
N GLU A 127 -1.69 5.03 18.41
CA GLU A 127 -2.73 4.26 19.11
C GLU A 127 -2.17 3.31 20.16
N LYS A 128 -0.96 2.78 19.98
CA LYS A 128 -0.35 1.85 20.93
C LYS A 128 0.60 2.54 21.90
N LEU A 129 1.41 3.46 21.39
CA LEU A 129 2.43 4.17 22.19
C LEU A 129 1.98 5.55 22.67
N HIS A 130 0.85 6.07 22.15
CA HIS A 130 0.31 7.38 22.52
C HIS A 130 1.34 8.52 22.43
N LEU A 131 2.20 8.48 21.42
CA LEU A 131 3.21 9.51 21.21
C LEU A 131 2.56 10.84 20.81
N LYS A 132 3.26 11.94 21.13
CA LYS A 132 2.84 13.28 20.72
C LYS A 132 2.78 13.34 19.19
N SER A 133 1.70 13.91 18.66
CA SER A 133 1.51 14.11 17.23
C SER A 133 1.68 15.56 16.81
N LYS A 134 2.08 15.77 15.56
CA LYS A 134 2.20 17.08 14.91
C LYS A 134 1.49 17.04 13.55
N ARG A 135 0.94 18.19 13.12
CA ARG A 135 0.38 18.35 11.77
C ARG A 135 1.48 18.80 10.80
N CYS A 136 1.65 18.10 9.68
CA CYS A 136 2.53 18.52 8.59
C CYS A 136 1.99 19.79 7.91
N SER A 137 2.82 20.80 7.69
CA SER A 137 2.38 22.05 7.03
C SER A 137 2.07 21.89 5.53
N LYS A 138 2.64 20.89 4.84
CA LYS A 138 2.45 20.65 3.41
C LYS A 138 1.28 19.70 3.11
N CYS A 139 1.33 18.45 3.59
CA CYS A 139 0.23 17.49 3.37
C CYS A 139 -0.92 17.57 4.37
N LYS A 140 -0.81 18.39 5.43
CA LYS A 140 -1.83 18.57 6.48
C LYS A 140 -2.17 17.30 7.29
N GLU A 141 -1.47 16.20 7.07
CA GLU A 141 -1.62 14.98 7.87
C GLU A 141 -1.12 15.20 9.31
N VAL A 142 -1.84 14.61 10.27
CA VAL A 142 -1.42 14.49 11.67
C VAL A 142 -0.59 13.22 11.80
N LEU A 143 0.67 13.36 12.22
CA LEU A 143 1.67 12.29 12.27
C LEU A 143 2.40 12.31 13.63
N PRO A 144 2.94 11.17 14.10
CA PRO A 144 3.79 11.14 15.28
C PRO A 144 4.99 12.08 15.14
N ALA A 145 5.25 12.91 16.16
CA ALA A 145 6.41 13.80 16.23
C ALA A 145 7.67 13.00 16.59
N THR A 146 8.09 12.15 15.66
CA THR A 146 9.25 11.27 15.75
C THR A 146 10.18 11.52 14.56
N ASP A 147 11.43 11.11 14.70
CA ASP A 147 12.43 11.20 13.65
C ASP A 147 12.09 10.33 12.43
N GLU A 148 11.27 9.29 12.57
CA GLU A 148 10.76 8.53 11.41
C GLU A 148 9.89 9.38 10.47
N PHE A 149 9.06 10.28 11.01
CA PHE A 149 8.12 11.10 10.23
C PHE A 149 8.63 12.50 9.93
N TYR A 150 9.51 13.05 10.78
CA TYR A 150 10.02 14.42 10.67
C TYR A 150 11.54 14.45 10.76
N SER A 151 12.18 15.33 10.00
CA SER A 151 13.60 15.61 10.20
C SER A 151 13.80 16.50 11.43
N ILE A 152 14.88 16.25 12.17
CA ILE A 152 15.26 17.03 13.35
C ILE A 152 15.55 18.48 12.95
N ASN A 153 15.10 19.42 13.77
CA ASN A 153 15.39 20.84 13.69
C ASN A 153 15.61 21.39 15.10
N ASN A 154 16.86 21.50 15.52
CA ASN A 154 17.21 21.94 16.88
C ASN A 154 16.74 23.37 17.20
N SER A 155 16.44 24.17 16.18
CA SER A 155 15.96 25.55 16.35
C SER A 155 14.46 25.64 16.61
N SER A 156 13.68 24.54 16.45
CA SER A 156 12.25 24.56 16.75
C SER A 156 11.97 24.10 18.18
N LYS A 157 10.90 24.67 18.78
CA LYS A 157 10.45 24.33 20.13
C LYS A 157 10.19 22.83 20.35
N ASP A 158 9.81 22.13 19.28
CA ASP A 158 9.50 20.70 19.28
C ASP A 158 10.59 19.83 18.66
N LEU A 159 11.77 20.40 18.37
CA LEU A 159 12.94 19.72 17.79
C LEU A 159 12.73 19.10 16.40
N TYR A 160 11.61 19.37 15.72
CA TYR A 160 11.27 18.82 14.42
C TYR A 160 10.81 19.89 13.42
N HIS A 161 11.18 19.70 12.15
CA HIS A 161 10.66 20.53 11.07
C HIS A 161 9.12 20.52 10.98
N SER A 162 8.53 21.57 10.40
CA SER A 162 7.08 21.67 10.20
C SER A 162 6.57 20.75 9.09
N GLN A 163 7.43 20.38 8.13
CA GLN A 163 7.12 19.49 7.02
C GLN A 163 7.60 18.07 7.33
N CYS A 164 6.78 17.05 7.01
CA CYS A 164 7.16 15.65 7.17
C CYS A 164 8.17 15.22 6.10
N LYS A 165 8.91 14.14 6.37
CA LYS A 165 9.93 13.59 5.46
C LYS A 165 9.36 13.20 4.10
N LYS A 166 8.11 12.72 4.03
CA LYS A 166 7.40 12.41 2.78
C LYS A 166 7.23 13.64 1.88
N CYS A 167 7.00 14.81 2.48
CA CYS A 167 6.76 16.06 1.75
C CYS A 167 8.03 16.85 1.43
N LYS A 168 9.14 16.56 2.12
CA LYS A 168 10.45 17.20 1.90
C LYS A 168 11.24 16.56 0.75
N LYS A 169 11.04 15.26 0.52
CA LYS A 169 11.46 14.58 -0.71
C LYS A 169 10.64 15.07 -1.90
#